data_AF-A0A6B2XD72-F1
#
_entry.id   AF-A0A6B2XD72-F1
#
_cell.length_a   1.000
_cell.length_b   1.000
_cell.length_c   1.000
_cell.angle_alpha   90.00
_cell.angle_beta   90.00
_cell.angle_gamma   90.00
#
_symmetry.space_group_name_H-M   'P 1'
#
loop_
_entity.id
_entity.type
_entity.pdbx_description
1 polymer ?
#
loop_
_entity_poly.entity_id
_entity_poly.type
_entity_poly.pdbx_seq_one_letter_code
_entity_poly.pdbx_strand_id
1 'polypeptide(L)'
;MSDMNEEERDFEEQLRELLAEDAYTIRPAPAPYPEIRRRGVVERRHRVAVAGAALVTLAAVPVGAFALSGPGTGAAETATTPSASASPTPTPTPSSTPTGPAGPATAGQLRDGITLEQAAAGLDKCLAYDREHEIEGAPGSDLGKARDYRIILALNSTGDSNAPGDGIYVVAVKEKPTQTRLICNVKDGEASGLNTSGSDRRPDSPPVLADVNGGKLYQQSFLDKGNWKLPFGWGFIGTAEPTVAKVTVSYGGADSEAVLDHGWFVATGTLTEQVTKAPRVKGYDAGGKLVYDSAEDKAYEQTLP
;
A
#
# COMPACT_ATOMS: atom_id res chain seq x y z
N MET A 1 -49.28 18.02 -28.67
CA MET A 1 -47.97 18.60 -28.98
C MET A 1 -48.04 20.03 -28.48
N SER A 2 -47.92 20.19 -27.17
CA SER A 2 -48.32 21.41 -26.46
C SER A 2 -47.45 21.55 -25.22
N ASP A 3 -46.94 22.76 -25.02
CA ASP A 3 -46.51 23.35 -23.77
C ASP A 3 -45.37 22.67 -23.02
N MET A 4 -44.22 22.53 -23.68
CA MET A 4 -42.94 22.47 -22.99
C MET A 4 -42.29 23.85 -23.06
N ASN A 5 -42.50 24.60 -21.98
CA ASN A 5 -41.51 25.44 -21.32
C ASN A 5 -40.98 26.69 -22.04
N GLU A 6 -41.78 27.76 -22.04
CA GLU A 6 -41.24 29.13 -22.03
C GLU A 6 -40.58 29.45 -20.66
N GLU A 7 -41.15 28.97 -19.56
CA GLU A 7 -40.59 29.19 -18.21
C GLU A 7 -39.20 28.58 -17.98
N GLU A 8 -38.91 27.41 -18.57
CA GLU A 8 -37.60 26.76 -18.43
C GLU A 8 -36.53 27.46 -19.27
N ARG A 9 -36.92 28.08 -20.40
CA ARG A 9 -36.04 28.91 -21.23
C ARG A 9 -35.72 30.24 -20.55
N ASP A 10 -36.71 30.87 -19.95
CA ASP A 10 -36.52 32.11 -19.17
C ASP A 10 -35.67 31.86 -17.91
N PHE A 11 -35.84 30.69 -17.27
CA PHE A 11 -35.00 30.27 -16.14
C PHE A 11 -33.55 29.98 -16.55
N GLU A 12 -33.35 29.29 -17.69
CA GLU A 12 -32.02 29.03 -18.23
C GLU A 12 -31.30 30.34 -18.59
N GLU A 13 -32.00 31.31 -19.19
CA GLU A 13 -31.43 32.63 -19.49
C GLU A 13 -31.06 33.41 -18.22
N GLN A 14 -31.93 33.42 -17.19
CA GLN A 14 -31.61 34.05 -15.90
C GLN A 14 -30.43 33.37 -15.19
N LEU A 15 -30.33 32.05 -15.23
CA LEU A 15 -29.21 31.32 -14.65
C LEU A 15 -27.90 31.63 -15.39
N ARG A 16 -27.97 31.76 -16.72
CA ARG A 16 -26.81 32.07 -17.57
C ARG A 16 -26.33 33.50 -17.36
N GLU A 17 -27.24 34.45 -17.11
CA GLU A 17 -26.92 35.84 -16.75
C GLU A 17 -26.27 35.93 -15.37
N LEU A 18 -26.84 35.26 -14.36
CA LEU A 18 -26.28 35.21 -12.99
C LEU A 18 -24.87 34.61 -12.95
N LEU A 19 -24.60 33.58 -13.76
CA LEU A 19 -23.26 32.97 -13.83
C LEU A 19 -22.26 33.80 -14.64
N ALA A 20 -22.73 34.63 -15.58
CA ALA A 20 -21.88 35.49 -16.38
C ALA A 20 -21.47 36.78 -15.65
N GLU A 21 -22.34 37.33 -14.79
CA GLU A 21 -22.03 38.52 -13.99
C GLU A 21 -20.95 38.25 -12.91
N ASP A 22 -20.87 37.03 -12.37
CA ASP A 22 -19.91 36.71 -11.29
C ASP A 22 -18.56 36.13 -11.78
N ALA A 23 -18.43 35.87 -13.08
CA ALA A 23 -17.18 35.37 -13.66
C ALA A 23 -16.08 36.44 -13.77
N TYR A 24 -16.45 37.73 -13.75
CA TYR A 24 -15.51 38.86 -13.91
C TYR A 24 -15.12 39.54 -12.60
N THR A 25 -15.79 39.22 -11.48
CA THR A 25 -15.48 39.71 -10.13
C THR A 25 -14.41 38.86 -9.43
N ILE A 26 -14.23 37.59 -9.83
CA ILE A 26 -13.15 36.73 -9.32
C ILE A 26 -11.86 37.04 -10.10
N ARG A 27 -11.08 38.01 -9.61
CA ARG A 27 -9.67 38.14 -9.98
C ARG A 27 -8.84 37.25 -9.06
N PRO A 28 -8.42 36.04 -9.48
CA PRO A 28 -7.50 35.25 -8.66
C PRO A 28 -6.24 36.07 -8.44
N ALA A 29 -5.83 36.19 -7.18
CA ALA A 29 -4.58 36.85 -6.84
C ALA A 29 -3.43 36.16 -7.61
N PRO A 30 -2.50 36.93 -8.21
CA PRO A 30 -1.39 36.33 -8.94
C PRO A 30 -0.60 35.43 -7.99
N ALA A 31 -0.42 34.17 -8.38
CA ALA A 31 0.31 33.22 -7.55
C ALA A 31 1.72 33.76 -7.23
N PRO A 32 2.19 33.65 -5.97
CA PRO A 32 3.43 34.28 -5.51
C PRO A 32 4.67 33.49 -5.95
N TYR A 33 4.82 33.31 -7.25
CA TYR A 33 5.96 32.66 -7.87
C TYR A 33 7.34 33.17 -7.38
N PRO A 34 7.54 34.48 -7.11
CA PRO A 34 8.82 34.97 -6.62
C PRO A 34 9.17 34.45 -5.21
N GLU A 35 8.18 34.28 -4.34
CA GLU A 35 8.35 33.82 -2.96
C GLU A 35 8.62 32.32 -2.92
N ILE A 36 7.89 31.55 -3.75
CA ILE A 36 8.14 30.12 -3.97
C ILE A 36 9.57 29.90 -4.48
N ARG A 37 10.04 30.73 -5.42
CA ARG A 37 11.42 30.65 -5.93
C ARG A 37 12.46 30.94 -4.85
N ARG A 38 12.23 31.93 -3.99
CA ARG A 38 13.17 32.27 -2.90
C ARG A 38 13.25 31.14 -1.87
N ARG A 39 12.12 30.56 -1.47
CA ARG A 39 12.09 29.39 -0.57
C ARG A 39 12.90 28.23 -1.16
N GLY A 40 12.65 27.89 -2.43
CA GLY A 40 13.36 26.80 -3.11
C GLY A 40 14.88 27.00 -3.24
N VAL A 41 15.37 28.23 -3.35
CA VAL A 41 16.81 28.51 -3.39
C VAL A 41 17.45 28.41 -1.99
N VAL A 42 16.75 28.85 -0.95
CA VAL A 42 17.22 28.73 0.45
C VAL A 42 17.29 27.25 0.87
N GLU A 43 16.27 26.47 0.53
CA GLU A 43 16.21 25.02 0.82
C GLU A 43 17.38 24.26 0.17
N ARG A 44 17.71 24.58 -1.10
CA ARG A 44 18.83 23.96 -1.83
C ARG A 44 20.18 24.28 -1.19
N ARG A 45 20.36 25.51 -0.67
CA ARG A 45 21.61 25.89 0.03
C ARG A 45 21.76 25.15 1.36
N HIS A 46 20.68 24.94 2.09
CA HIS A 46 20.70 24.15 3.33
C HIS A 46 21.08 22.69 3.10
N ARG A 47 20.58 22.07 2.02
CA ARG A 47 20.89 20.67 1.69
C ARG A 47 22.34 20.44 1.27
N VAL A 48 22.98 21.40 0.61
CA VAL A 48 24.40 21.30 0.23
C VAL A 48 25.32 21.41 1.45
N ALA A 49 24.94 22.16 2.49
CA ALA A 49 25.73 22.30 3.71
C ALA A 49 25.75 21.02 4.58
N VAL A 50 24.67 20.23 4.57
CA VAL A 50 24.56 19.00 5.37
C VAL A 50 25.34 17.82 4.75
N ALA A 51 25.58 17.84 3.44
CA ALA A 51 26.34 16.79 2.74
C ALA A 51 27.88 16.90 2.91
N GLY A 52 28.40 17.97 3.54
CA GLY A 52 29.84 18.21 3.66
C GLY A 52 30.54 17.63 4.90
N ALA A 53 29.82 16.97 5.82
CA ALA A 53 30.34 16.67 7.16
C ALA A 53 30.65 15.18 7.45
N ALA A 54 30.65 14.28 6.46
CA ALA A 54 30.73 12.83 6.71
C ALA A 54 31.90 12.11 6.02
N LEU A 55 33.12 12.68 6.01
CA LEU A 55 34.32 11.97 5.51
C LEU A 55 35.60 12.27 6.32
N VAL A 56 35.71 11.73 7.54
CA VAL A 56 37.00 11.39 8.22
C VAL A 56 36.62 10.36 9.32
N THR A 57 37.04 9.08 9.32
CA THR A 57 38.38 8.55 9.64
C THR A 57 38.46 7.05 9.31
N LEU A 58 39.51 6.63 8.61
CA LEU A 58 39.87 5.24 8.34
C LEU A 58 41.30 5.05 8.84
N ALA A 59 41.52 4.35 9.96
CA ALA A 59 42.81 3.74 10.34
C ALA A 59 42.72 2.93 11.65
N ALA A 60 43.06 1.64 11.56
CA ALA A 60 43.99 0.89 12.42
C ALA A 60 43.51 -0.55 12.72
N VAL A 61 44.22 -1.50 12.12
CA VAL A 61 44.21 -2.95 12.43
C VAL A 61 45.18 -3.19 13.60
N PRO A 62 44.95 -4.21 14.45
CA PRO A 62 46.06 -5.08 14.80
C PRO A 62 45.74 -6.58 14.64
N VAL A 63 46.74 -7.26 14.09
CA VAL A 63 46.92 -8.71 13.94
C VAL A 63 47.17 -9.34 15.31
N GLY A 64 46.57 -10.52 15.57
CA GLY A 64 46.87 -11.34 16.75
C GLY A 64 46.66 -12.84 16.45
N ALA A 65 47.69 -13.63 16.73
CA ALA A 65 47.98 -14.95 16.19
C ALA A 65 47.65 -16.13 17.14
N PHE A 66 47.36 -17.29 16.52
CA PHE A 66 47.64 -18.70 16.90
C PHE A 66 47.28 -19.29 18.28
N ALA A 67 46.58 -20.44 18.25
CA ALA A 67 47.07 -21.71 18.83
C ALA A 67 46.39 -22.95 18.20
N LEU A 68 47.24 -23.91 17.80
CA LEU A 68 46.96 -25.26 17.29
C LEU A 68 46.76 -26.28 18.42
N SER A 69 46.01 -27.35 18.15
CA SER A 69 46.16 -28.78 18.57
C SER A 69 44.77 -29.42 18.54
N GLY A 70 44.46 -30.58 17.96
CA GLY A 70 45.15 -31.72 17.35
C GLY A 70 44.10 -32.86 17.22
N PRO A 71 44.29 -33.87 16.35
CA PRO A 71 43.21 -34.70 15.80
C PRO A 71 43.00 -36.03 16.54
N GLY A 72 41.81 -36.63 16.39
CA GLY A 72 41.51 -37.98 16.86
C GLY A 72 40.51 -38.70 15.96
N THR A 73 41.02 -39.51 15.05
CA THR A 73 40.28 -40.55 14.30
C THR A 73 40.15 -41.82 15.14
N GLY A 74 38.98 -42.44 15.17
CA GLY A 74 38.75 -43.76 15.78
C GLY A 74 37.39 -44.35 15.36
N ALA A 75 37.40 -45.59 14.91
CA ALA A 75 36.39 -46.25 14.08
C ALA A 75 35.20 -46.91 14.82
N ALA A 76 34.14 -47.12 14.04
CA ALA A 76 33.24 -48.28 13.91
C ALA A 76 32.28 -48.76 15.03
N GLU A 77 31.02 -48.93 14.57
CA GLU A 77 29.97 -49.90 14.93
C GLU A 77 29.44 -50.00 16.36
N THR A 78 28.14 -49.76 16.55
CA THR A 78 27.12 -50.81 16.80
C THR A 78 25.72 -50.17 16.86
N ALA A 79 24.73 -50.82 16.25
CA ALA A 79 23.32 -50.45 16.27
C ALA A 79 22.64 -50.74 17.62
N THR A 80 21.87 -49.78 18.14
CA THR A 80 20.75 -50.07 19.07
C THR A 80 19.69 -48.97 18.96
N THR A 81 18.49 -49.32 18.51
CA THR A 81 17.25 -48.54 18.65
C THR A 81 16.79 -48.48 20.11
N PRO A 82 16.37 -47.31 20.63
CA PRO A 82 15.48 -47.26 21.77
C PRO A 82 14.06 -46.80 21.38
N SER A 83 13.09 -47.53 21.92
CA SER A 83 11.65 -47.30 21.84
C SER A 83 11.22 -45.89 22.22
N ALA A 84 10.20 -45.42 21.53
CA ALA A 84 9.43 -44.22 21.84
C ALA A 84 8.91 -44.24 23.29
N SER A 85 9.28 -43.21 24.05
CA SER A 85 8.57 -42.81 25.27
C SER A 85 7.76 -41.57 24.94
N ALA A 86 6.43 -41.70 24.98
CA ALA A 86 5.52 -40.59 24.75
C ALA A 86 5.72 -39.53 25.84
N SER A 87 6.17 -38.34 25.43
CA SER A 87 6.20 -37.15 26.28
C SER A 87 4.76 -36.62 26.43
N PRO A 88 4.35 -36.16 27.63
CA PRO A 88 3.01 -35.61 27.82
C PRO A 88 2.81 -34.36 26.95
N THR A 89 1.68 -34.32 26.26
CA THR A 89 1.19 -33.17 25.49
C THR A 89 1.19 -31.93 26.37
N PRO A 90 1.91 -30.84 26.01
CA PRO A 90 1.81 -29.60 26.77
C PRO A 90 0.39 -29.05 26.63
N THR A 91 -0.26 -28.81 27.78
CA THR A 91 -1.51 -28.05 27.89
C THR A 91 -1.34 -26.72 27.16
N PRO A 92 -2.25 -26.32 26.24
CA PRO A 92 -2.14 -25.04 25.55
C PRO A 92 -2.21 -23.93 26.59
N THR A 93 -1.10 -23.20 26.76
CA THR A 93 -1.09 -21.93 27.47
C THR A 93 -2.05 -20.98 26.76
N PRO A 94 -2.95 -20.26 27.46
CA PRO A 94 -3.80 -19.27 26.82
C PRO A 94 -2.93 -18.25 26.10
N SER A 95 -3.04 -18.23 24.77
CA SER A 95 -2.37 -17.25 23.93
C SER A 95 -2.77 -15.85 24.40
N SER A 96 -1.78 -15.03 24.76
CA SER A 96 -2.01 -13.62 25.04
C SER A 96 -2.80 -13.01 23.88
N THR A 97 -3.91 -12.34 24.19
CA THR A 97 -4.65 -11.56 23.20
C THR A 97 -3.65 -10.65 22.47
N PRO A 98 -3.55 -10.73 21.13
CA PRO A 98 -2.63 -9.89 20.38
C PRO A 98 -2.84 -8.43 20.76
N THR A 99 -1.78 -7.75 21.18
CA THR A 99 -1.87 -6.34 21.61
C THR A 99 -1.87 -5.39 20.40
N GLY A 100 -1.54 -5.89 19.21
CA GLY A 100 -1.43 -5.13 17.96
C GLY A 100 -2.55 -5.44 16.95
N PRO A 101 -2.43 -4.92 15.71
CA PRO A 101 -3.35 -5.25 14.63
C PRO A 101 -3.40 -6.74 14.38
N ALA A 102 -4.53 -7.22 13.87
CA ALA A 102 -4.62 -8.59 13.39
C ALA A 102 -3.70 -8.76 12.16
N GLY A 103 -2.98 -9.89 12.10
CA GLY A 103 -2.17 -10.25 10.94
C GLY A 103 -3.00 -10.66 9.73
N PRO A 104 -2.38 -10.77 8.54
CA PRO A 104 -3.08 -11.16 7.31
C PRO A 104 -3.61 -12.58 7.35
N ALA A 105 -4.52 -12.93 6.42
CA ALA A 105 -5.02 -14.28 6.25
C ALA A 105 -3.92 -15.31 5.93
N THR A 106 -2.86 -14.90 5.24
CA THR A 106 -1.74 -15.77 4.87
C THR A 106 -0.39 -15.06 5.06
N ALA A 107 0.67 -15.84 5.32
CA ALA A 107 2.02 -15.29 5.43
C ALA A 107 2.53 -14.64 4.13
N GLY A 108 2.03 -15.07 2.96
CA GLY A 108 2.44 -14.52 1.66
C GLY A 108 2.05 -13.06 1.42
N GLN A 109 1.13 -12.53 2.23
CA GLN A 109 0.76 -11.10 2.22
C GLN A 109 1.81 -10.21 2.91
N LEU A 110 2.76 -10.80 3.65
CA LEU A 110 3.94 -10.09 4.19
C LEU A 110 5.13 -10.44 3.30
N ARG A 111 5.50 -9.52 2.42
CA ARG A 111 6.50 -9.75 1.37
C ARG A 111 7.87 -9.23 1.76
N ASP A 112 8.88 -9.61 0.97
CA ASP A 112 10.23 -9.06 1.03
C ASP A 112 10.92 -9.22 2.40
N GLY A 113 10.53 -10.24 3.16
CA GLY A 113 11.05 -10.51 4.50
C GLY A 113 10.47 -9.61 5.60
N ILE A 114 9.45 -8.80 5.29
CA ILE A 114 8.77 -7.97 6.26
C ILE A 114 8.01 -8.84 7.26
N THR A 115 8.20 -8.60 8.56
CA THR A 115 7.48 -9.33 9.61
C THR A 115 6.19 -8.63 9.99
N LEU A 116 5.29 -9.34 10.69
CA LEU A 116 4.06 -8.74 11.21
C LEU A 116 4.37 -7.63 12.21
N GLU A 117 5.41 -7.79 13.02
CA GLU A 117 5.85 -6.78 13.99
C GLU A 117 6.33 -5.50 13.29
N GLN A 118 7.09 -5.64 12.20
CA GLN A 118 7.52 -4.49 11.39
C GLN A 118 6.33 -3.78 10.74
N ALA A 119 5.39 -4.54 10.17
CA ALA A 119 4.19 -3.99 9.56
C ALA A 119 3.28 -3.31 10.60
N ALA A 120 3.13 -3.90 11.79
CA ALA A 120 2.38 -3.32 12.91
C ALA A 120 3.02 -2.02 13.41
N ALA A 121 4.34 -1.99 13.59
CA ALA A 121 5.06 -0.78 13.95
C ALA A 121 4.93 0.31 12.88
N GLY A 122 4.90 -0.07 11.59
CA GLY A 122 4.63 0.84 10.50
C GLY A 122 3.22 1.43 10.54
N LEU A 123 2.21 0.60 10.84
CA LEU A 123 0.84 1.04 11.02
C LEU A 123 0.70 2.02 12.20
N ASP A 124 1.32 1.73 13.34
CA ASP A 124 1.32 2.63 14.50
C ASP A 124 1.89 4.02 14.15
N LYS A 125 3.00 4.05 13.39
CA LYS A 125 3.60 5.29 12.90
C LYS A 125 2.67 6.06 11.96
N CYS A 126 1.94 5.37 11.10
CA CYS A 126 1.00 6.03 10.20
C CYS A 126 -0.22 6.58 10.91
N LEU A 127 -0.75 5.88 11.92
CA LEU A 127 -1.82 6.43 12.75
C LEU A 127 -1.32 7.61 13.60
N ALA A 128 -0.05 7.63 14.01
CA ALA A 128 0.55 8.80 14.65
C ALA A 128 0.71 9.97 13.67
N TYR A 129 1.22 9.69 12.47
CA TYR A 129 1.35 10.67 11.39
C TYR A 129 0.01 11.33 11.06
N ASP A 130 -1.07 10.54 10.96
CA ASP A 130 -2.42 11.05 10.77
C ASP A 130 -2.80 12.07 11.84
N ARG A 131 -2.71 11.70 13.13
CA ARG A 131 -3.00 12.56 14.28
C ARG A 131 -2.18 13.85 14.30
N GLU A 132 -0.92 13.80 13.87
CA GLU A 132 -0.03 14.97 13.82
C GLU A 132 -0.36 15.92 12.66
N HIS A 133 -0.97 15.40 11.60
CA HIS A 133 -1.32 16.15 10.38
C HIS A 133 -2.81 16.45 10.25
N GLU A 134 -3.60 16.17 11.30
CA GLU A 134 -4.99 16.60 11.37
C GLU A 134 -5.07 18.13 11.36
N ILE A 135 -5.90 18.68 10.47
CA ILE A 135 -6.19 20.11 10.46
C ILE A 135 -7.22 20.39 11.55
N GLU A 136 -6.88 21.25 12.52
CA GLU A 136 -7.82 21.71 13.55
C GLU A 136 -9.14 22.19 12.92
N GLY A 137 -10.26 21.56 13.29
CA GLY A 137 -11.61 21.95 12.86
C GLY A 137 -12.22 21.13 11.71
N ALA A 138 -11.50 20.17 11.13
CA ALA A 138 -12.07 19.22 10.18
C ALA A 138 -12.73 18.02 10.92
N PRO A 139 -14.05 17.78 10.77
CA PRO A 139 -14.69 16.63 11.40
C PRO A 139 -14.26 15.33 10.71
N GLY A 140 -13.77 14.35 11.51
CA GLY A 140 -13.57 12.96 11.07
C GLY A 140 -12.12 12.44 11.13
N SER A 141 -11.27 13.02 11.98
CA SER A 141 -9.83 12.91 11.82
C SER A 141 -9.15 11.75 12.58
N ASP A 142 -9.70 11.25 13.70
CA ASP A 142 -9.08 10.12 14.40
C ASP A 142 -9.36 8.78 13.69
N LEU A 143 -8.33 8.28 12.99
CA LEU A 143 -8.36 6.94 12.38
C LEU A 143 -8.37 5.80 13.40
N GLY A 144 -8.26 6.06 14.71
CA GLY A 144 -8.35 5.08 15.78
C GLY A 144 -7.03 4.40 16.09
N LYS A 145 -7.10 3.18 16.65
CA LYS A 145 -5.94 2.46 17.17
C LYS A 145 -5.55 1.30 16.25
N ALA A 146 -4.27 0.95 16.20
CA ALA A 146 -3.78 -0.13 15.33
C ALA A 146 -4.47 -1.47 15.59
N ARG A 147 -4.80 -1.79 16.84
CA ARG A 147 -5.56 -3.01 17.22
C ARG A 147 -6.94 -3.14 16.57
N ASP A 148 -7.51 -2.03 16.10
CA ASP A 148 -8.81 -2.01 15.44
C ASP A 148 -8.70 -2.35 13.95
N TYR A 149 -7.46 -2.49 13.45
CA TYR A 149 -7.14 -2.83 12.07
C TYR A 149 -6.63 -4.26 11.92
N ARG A 150 -6.75 -4.73 10.69
CA ARG A 150 -6.11 -5.93 10.16
C ARG A 150 -5.12 -5.52 9.07
N ILE A 151 -3.88 -5.97 9.17
CA ILE A 151 -2.90 -5.81 8.09
C ILE A 151 -3.22 -6.85 7.01
N ILE A 152 -3.42 -6.40 5.77
CA ILE A 152 -3.74 -7.29 4.64
C ILE A 152 -2.61 -7.36 3.61
N LEU A 153 -1.64 -6.45 3.66
CA LEU A 153 -0.47 -6.47 2.79
C LEU A 153 0.67 -5.66 3.42
N ALA A 154 1.89 -6.18 3.34
CA ALA A 154 3.10 -5.40 3.52
C ALA A 154 4.13 -5.80 2.45
N LEU A 155 4.75 -4.82 1.81
CA LEU A 155 5.78 -5.03 0.78
C LEU A 155 6.78 -3.87 0.78
N ASN A 156 7.96 -4.08 0.20
CA ASN A 156 8.90 -2.98 0.00
C ASN A 156 8.30 -1.96 -0.99
N SER A 157 8.39 -0.69 -0.64
CA SER A 157 8.10 0.42 -1.55
C SER A 157 9.39 0.85 -2.24
N THR A 158 9.37 0.92 -3.57
CA THR A 158 10.49 1.45 -4.35
C THR A 158 10.28 2.95 -4.57
N GLY A 159 11.26 3.78 -4.18
CA GLY A 159 11.16 5.22 -4.32
C GLY A 159 11.19 5.66 -5.78
N ASP A 160 10.42 6.69 -6.10
CA ASP A 160 10.22 7.19 -7.46
C ASP A 160 10.52 8.70 -7.55
N SER A 161 10.42 9.30 -8.73
CA SER A 161 10.74 10.73 -8.91
C SER A 161 9.83 11.69 -8.14
N ASN A 162 8.64 11.25 -7.73
CA ASN A 162 7.67 12.05 -6.97
C ASN A 162 7.80 11.82 -5.44
N ALA A 163 8.19 10.61 -5.04
CA ALA A 163 8.37 10.19 -3.66
C ALA A 163 9.68 9.40 -3.52
N PRO A 164 10.85 10.07 -3.54
CA PRO A 164 12.15 9.41 -3.51
C PRO A 164 12.40 8.69 -2.18
N GLY A 165 13.35 7.74 -2.21
CA GLY A 165 13.69 6.87 -1.08
C GLY A 165 12.86 5.59 -1.06
N ASP A 166 13.53 4.47 -0.79
CA ASP A 166 12.86 3.17 -0.63
C ASP A 166 12.29 3.05 0.79
N GLY A 167 11.40 2.09 0.99
CA GLY A 167 10.69 1.95 2.27
C GLY A 167 9.78 0.73 2.28
N ILE A 168 8.70 0.82 3.04
CA ILE A 168 7.69 -0.23 3.18
C ILE A 168 6.31 0.38 2.94
N TYR A 169 5.50 -0.27 2.10
CA TYR A 169 4.06 -0.07 2.12
C TYR A 169 3.42 -1.02 3.14
N VAL A 170 2.58 -0.48 4.02
CA VAL A 170 1.69 -1.25 4.91
C VAL A 170 0.26 -0.92 4.53
N VAL A 171 -0.52 -1.96 4.18
CA VAL A 171 -1.94 -1.84 3.91
C VAL A 171 -2.73 -2.47 5.05
N ALA A 172 -3.61 -1.69 5.65
CA ALA A 172 -4.44 -2.13 6.75
C ALA A 172 -5.91 -1.72 6.55
N VAL A 173 -6.82 -2.56 7.03
CA VAL A 173 -8.27 -2.34 6.89
C VAL A 173 -8.96 -2.51 8.24
N LYS A 174 -10.02 -1.74 8.46
CA LYS A 174 -10.97 -1.96 9.56
C LYS A 174 -12.39 -1.90 9.00
N GLU A 175 -13.30 -2.66 9.59
CA GLU A 175 -14.71 -2.68 9.17
C GLU A 175 -15.58 -1.71 9.97
N LYS A 176 -15.23 -1.50 11.25
CA LYS A 176 -16.05 -0.75 12.22
C LYS A 176 -15.24 0.38 12.86
N PRO A 177 -15.90 1.47 13.30
CA PRO A 177 -17.32 1.79 13.08
C PRO A 177 -17.64 2.12 11.62
N THR A 178 -16.63 2.50 10.84
CA THR A 178 -16.72 2.78 9.42
C THR A 178 -15.65 1.97 8.71
N GLN A 179 -16.00 1.31 7.60
CA GLN A 179 -15.04 0.60 6.79
C GLN A 179 -13.97 1.59 6.32
N THR A 180 -12.71 1.33 6.66
CA THR A 180 -11.58 2.21 6.35
C THR A 180 -10.41 1.37 5.86
N ARG A 181 -9.73 1.84 4.82
CA ARG A 181 -8.51 1.27 4.28
C ARG A 181 -7.38 2.30 4.34
N LEU A 182 -6.22 1.86 4.79
CA LEU A 182 -5.00 2.65 4.88
C LEU A 182 -3.96 2.07 3.94
N ILE A 183 -3.27 2.92 3.17
CA ILE A 183 -2.01 2.60 2.50
C ILE A 183 -0.97 3.55 3.09
N CYS A 184 -0.20 3.01 4.01
CA CYS A 184 0.86 3.68 4.74
C CYS A 184 2.19 3.50 4.01
N ASN A 185 2.99 4.56 3.90
CA ASN A 185 4.35 4.47 3.39
C ASN A 185 5.36 4.86 4.47
N VAL A 186 6.18 3.91 4.89
CA VAL A 186 7.19 4.08 5.94
C VAL A 186 8.58 4.10 5.31
N LYS A 187 9.34 5.16 5.57
CA LYS A 187 10.71 5.36 5.06
C LYS A 187 11.62 5.73 6.21
N ASP A 188 12.81 5.11 6.26
CA ASP A 188 13.80 5.34 7.33
C ASP A 188 13.22 5.21 8.76
N GLY A 189 12.19 4.35 8.90
CA GLY A 189 11.51 4.16 10.18
C GLY A 189 10.50 5.26 10.54
N GLU A 190 10.13 6.15 9.64
CA GLU A 190 9.10 7.18 9.84
C GLU A 190 7.97 7.04 8.81
N ALA A 191 6.75 7.39 9.20
CA ALA A 191 5.66 7.49 8.25
C ALA A 191 5.87 8.72 7.37
N SER A 192 5.94 8.51 6.05
CA SER A 192 6.23 9.53 5.04
C SER A 192 5.02 9.85 4.16
N GLY A 193 3.94 9.08 4.30
CA GLY A 193 2.70 9.32 3.60
C GLY A 193 1.62 8.33 4.02
N LEU A 194 0.39 8.81 4.01
CA LEU A 194 -0.79 8.03 4.33
C LEU A 194 -1.87 8.32 3.28
N ASN A 195 -2.39 7.26 2.67
CA ASN A 195 -3.59 7.33 1.85
C ASN A 195 -4.71 6.57 2.53
N THR A 196 -5.84 7.23 2.75
CA THR A 196 -7.02 6.66 3.40
C THR A 196 -8.20 6.65 2.46
N SER A 197 -9.04 5.62 2.55
CA SER A 197 -10.34 5.61 1.90
C SER A 197 -11.35 4.82 2.74
N GLY A 198 -12.62 5.01 2.43
CA GLY A 198 -13.70 4.16 2.91
C GLY A 198 -14.01 3.00 1.95
N SER A 199 -15.21 2.45 2.06
CA SER A 199 -15.75 1.57 1.03
C SER A 199 -16.07 2.38 -0.23
N ASP A 200 -15.36 2.13 -1.32
CA ASP A 200 -15.70 2.71 -2.64
C ASP A 200 -16.90 1.99 -3.29
N ARG A 201 -17.38 0.89 -2.66
CA ARG A 201 -18.47 0.07 -3.16
C ARG A 201 -19.81 0.79 -3.02
N ARG A 202 -20.49 0.95 -4.16
CA ARG A 202 -21.85 1.47 -4.31
C ARG A 202 -22.82 0.32 -4.64
N PRO A 203 -24.14 0.52 -4.55
CA PRO A 203 -25.12 -0.51 -4.88
C PRO A 203 -24.99 -1.11 -6.28
N ASP A 204 -24.42 -0.36 -7.22
CA ASP A 204 -24.19 -0.73 -8.63
C ASP A 204 -22.74 -1.16 -8.92
N SER A 205 -21.88 -1.25 -7.90
CA SER A 205 -20.49 -1.67 -8.09
C SER A 205 -20.38 -3.12 -8.57
N PRO A 206 -19.33 -3.44 -9.34
CA PRO A 206 -19.08 -4.81 -9.76
C PRO A 206 -18.78 -5.75 -8.57
N PRO A 207 -19.02 -7.07 -8.73
CA PRO A 207 -18.75 -8.07 -7.70
C PRO A 207 -17.30 -8.09 -7.21
N VAL A 208 -16.35 -7.69 -8.06
CA VAL A 208 -14.96 -7.44 -7.71
C VAL A 208 -14.63 -6.01 -8.11
N LEU A 209 -14.11 -5.23 -7.16
CA LEU A 209 -13.82 -3.81 -7.35
C LEU A 209 -12.38 -3.53 -6.91
N ALA A 210 -11.52 -3.14 -7.84
CA ALA A 210 -10.15 -2.72 -7.52
C ALA A 210 -10.14 -1.44 -6.70
N ASP A 211 -9.18 -1.30 -5.78
CA ASP A 211 -9.00 -0.06 -5.04
C ASP A 211 -8.46 1.04 -5.95
N VAL A 212 -9.25 2.10 -6.12
CA VAL A 212 -8.94 3.20 -7.05
C VAL A 212 -7.71 4.02 -6.63
N ASN A 213 -7.33 3.96 -5.36
CA ASN A 213 -6.12 4.62 -4.85
C ASN A 213 -4.93 3.65 -4.69
N GLY A 214 -5.10 2.38 -5.07
CA GLY A 214 -4.08 1.33 -4.98
C GLY A 214 -2.94 1.48 -5.97
N GLY A 215 -2.99 2.46 -6.89
CA GLY A 215 -1.99 2.68 -7.95
C GLY A 215 -0.55 2.61 -7.47
N LYS A 216 -0.23 3.26 -6.34
CA LYS A 216 1.15 3.28 -5.80
C LYS A 216 1.72 1.90 -5.45
N LEU A 217 0.87 0.88 -5.30
CA LEU A 217 1.28 -0.48 -4.99
C LEU A 217 1.73 -1.27 -6.22
N TYR A 218 1.31 -0.87 -7.43
CA TYR A 218 1.61 -1.63 -8.66
C TYR A 218 2.21 -0.83 -9.81
N GLN A 219 2.31 0.50 -9.69
CA GLN A 219 3.01 1.34 -10.65
C GLN A 219 3.96 2.33 -9.96
N GLN A 220 5.12 2.58 -10.59
CA GLN A 220 5.99 3.72 -10.24
C GLN A 220 5.44 5.01 -10.88
N SER A 221 5.78 6.17 -10.32
CA SER A 221 5.23 7.48 -10.73
C SER A 221 5.12 7.68 -12.24
N PHE A 222 4.04 8.36 -12.65
CA PHE A 222 3.85 8.92 -14.00
C PHE A 222 5.09 9.70 -14.48
N LEU A 223 5.80 10.36 -13.55
CA LEU A 223 6.98 11.17 -13.87
C LEU A 223 8.14 10.33 -14.42
N ASP A 224 8.21 9.04 -14.08
CA ASP A 224 9.31 8.17 -14.46
C ASP A 224 9.16 7.60 -15.88
N LYS A 225 7.97 7.68 -16.51
CA LYS A 225 7.70 7.45 -17.95
C LYS A 225 8.48 6.32 -18.64
N GLY A 226 8.72 5.17 -17.99
CA GLY A 226 9.66 4.21 -18.58
C GLY A 226 10.69 3.66 -17.61
N ASN A 227 11.14 4.52 -16.71
CA ASN A 227 12.37 4.32 -15.95
C ASN A 227 12.09 3.62 -14.63
N TRP A 228 11.30 2.56 -14.69
CA TRP A 228 10.97 1.77 -13.52
C TRP A 228 12.23 1.08 -13.00
N LYS A 229 12.47 1.18 -11.71
CA LYS A 229 13.47 0.37 -11.02
C LYS A 229 12.98 -1.07 -10.96
N LEU A 230 13.75 -1.99 -11.55
CA LEU A 230 13.42 -3.42 -11.65
C LEU A 230 14.50 -4.27 -10.94
N PRO A 231 14.15 -5.44 -10.39
CA PRO A 231 12.80 -6.01 -10.31
C PRO A 231 11.88 -5.19 -9.40
N PHE A 232 10.62 -5.04 -9.78
CA PHE A 232 9.64 -4.24 -9.05
C PHE A 232 8.64 -5.15 -8.34
N GLY A 233 8.68 -5.16 -7.01
CA GLY A 233 7.66 -5.81 -6.19
C GLY A 233 6.36 -5.02 -6.22
N TRP A 234 5.27 -5.67 -6.57
CA TRP A 234 3.95 -5.05 -6.63
C TRP A 234 2.93 -5.74 -5.72
N GLY A 235 1.91 -4.96 -5.35
CA GLY A 235 0.68 -5.40 -4.71
C GLY A 235 -0.54 -4.82 -5.40
N PHE A 236 -1.64 -5.57 -5.40
CA PHE A 236 -2.91 -5.17 -5.98
C PHE A 236 -4.02 -5.57 -5.03
N ILE A 237 -4.81 -4.59 -4.61
CA ILE A 237 -5.86 -4.76 -3.60
C ILE A 237 -7.19 -4.28 -4.14
N GLY A 238 -8.26 -4.77 -3.53
CA GLY A 238 -9.61 -4.28 -3.77
C GLY A 238 -10.60 -5.07 -2.93
N THR A 239 -11.89 -4.89 -3.22
CA THR A 239 -12.97 -5.58 -2.51
C THR A 239 -13.61 -6.64 -3.39
N ALA A 240 -14.12 -7.70 -2.76
CA ALA A 240 -14.87 -8.78 -3.40
C ALA A 240 -16.20 -8.96 -2.66
N GLU A 241 -17.28 -9.22 -3.38
CA GLU A 241 -18.55 -9.59 -2.76
C GLU A 241 -18.47 -10.99 -2.13
N PRO A 242 -19.27 -11.29 -1.10
CA PRO A 242 -19.30 -12.63 -0.51
C PRO A 242 -19.66 -13.77 -1.49
N THR A 243 -20.29 -13.44 -2.62
CA THR A 243 -20.64 -14.38 -3.70
C THR A 243 -19.44 -14.78 -4.56
N VAL A 244 -18.34 -14.01 -4.50
CA VAL A 244 -17.09 -14.29 -5.22
C VAL A 244 -16.25 -15.26 -4.39
N ALA A 245 -16.00 -16.44 -4.92
CA ALA A 245 -15.23 -17.48 -4.24
C ALA A 245 -13.75 -17.47 -4.63
N LYS A 246 -13.40 -16.89 -5.78
CA LYS A 246 -12.02 -16.80 -6.25
C LYS A 246 -11.77 -15.52 -7.03
N VAL A 247 -10.61 -14.92 -6.82
CA VAL A 247 -10.12 -13.79 -7.61
C VAL A 247 -8.75 -14.15 -8.18
N THR A 248 -8.54 -13.88 -9.47
CA THR A 248 -7.23 -14.03 -10.13
C THR A 248 -6.79 -12.71 -10.72
N VAL A 249 -5.51 -12.39 -10.61
CA VAL A 249 -4.91 -11.16 -11.12
C VAL A 249 -3.77 -11.51 -12.05
N SER A 250 -3.81 -11.00 -13.28
CA SER A 250 -2.76 -11.13 -14.28
C SER A 250 -2.02 -9.81 -14.43
N TYR A 251 -0.70 -9.81 -14.29
CA TYR A 251 0.10 -8.61 -14.40
C TYR A 251 1.51 -8.93 -14.91
N GLY A 252 1.97 -8.20 -15.93
CA GLY A 252 3.27 -8.45 -16.58
C GLY A 252 3.45 -9.88 -17.12
N GLY A 253 2.37 -10.49 -17.62
CA GLY A 253 2.40 -11.84 -18.18
C GLY A 253 2.39 -12.97 -17.14
N ALA A 254 2.34 -12.65 -15.84
CA ALA A 254 2.19 -13.62 -14.77
C ALA A 254 0.78 -13.57 -14.17
N ASP A 255 0.23 -14.74 -13.84
CA ASP A 255 -1.03 -14.88 -13.12
C ASP A 255 -0.78 -15.17 -11.63
N SER A 256 -1.58 -14.54 -10.77
CA SER A 256 -1.62 -14.77 -9.32
C SER A 256 -3.06 -15.03 -8.90
N GLU A 257 -3.28 -16.07 -8.12
CA GLU A 257 -4.50 -16.16 -7.33
C GLU A 257 -4.42 -15.16 -6.17
N ALA A 258 -5.48 -14.38 -5.97
CA ALA A 258 -5.54 -13.41 -4.90
C ALA A 258 -6.04 -14.08 -3.62
N VAL A 259 -5.49 -13.66 -2.48
CA VAL A 259 -5.99 -14.05 -1.18
C VAL A 259 -7.25 -13.25 -0.88
N LEU A 260 -8.34 -13.92 -0.55
CA LEU A 260 -9.55 -13.29 -0.02
C LEU A 260 -9.45 -13.16 1.50
N ASP A 261 -9.52 -11.93 2.01
CA ASP A 261 -9.34 -11.60 3.42
C ASP A 261 -10.38 -10.55 3.86
N HIS A 262 -11.44 -11.01 4.54
CA HIS A 262 -12.50 -10.14 5.11
C HIS A 262 -13.11 -9.14 4.11
N GLY A 263 -13.59 -9.64 2.96
CA GLY A 263 -14.20 -8.81 1.92
C GLY A 263 -13.20 -8.05 1.05
N TRP A 264 -11.89 -8.18 1.32
CA TRP A 264 -10.82 -7.70 0.47
C TRP A 264 -10.20 -8.85 -0.34
N PHE A 265 -9.65 -8.54 -1.50
CA PHE A 265 -8.70 -9.40 -2.19
C PHE A 265 -7.32 -8.74 -2.19
N VAL A 266 -6.28 -9.57 -2.12
CA VAL A 266 -4.88 -9.13 -2.20
C VAL A 266 -4.13 -10.06 -3.16
N ALA A 267 -3.59 -9.49 -4.22
CA ALA A 267 -2.66 -10.15 -5.12
C ALA A 267 -1.31 -9.45 -5.07
N THR A 268 -0.25 -10.20 -5.31
CA THR A 268 1.11 -9.66 -5.27
C THR A 268 1.99 -10.38 -6.28
N GLY A 269 3.09 -9.75 -6.69
CA GLY A 269 4.06 -10.40 -7.56
C GLY A 269 5.28 -9.52 -7.80
N THR A 270 6.11 -9.92 -8.74
CA THR A 270 7.32 -9.18 -9.10
C THR A 270 7.39 -9.01 -10.60
N LEU A 271 7.56 -7.77 -11.05
CA LEU A 271 7.84 -7.47 -12.45
C LEU A 271 9.34 -7.47 -12.69
N THR A 272 9.76 -8.10 -13.78
CA THR A 272 11.15 -8.07 -14.28
C THR A 272 11.33 -7.15 -15.48
N GLU A 273 10.23 -6.62 -16.00
CA GLU A 273 10.16 -5.67 -17.09
C GLU A 273 9.08 -4.63 -16.81
N GLN A 274 9.20 -3.47 -17.43
CA GLN A 274 8.16 -2.46 -17.35
C GLN A 274 6.97 -2.87 -18.21
N VAL A 275 5.77 -2.56 -17.72
CA VAL A 275 4.50 -2.84 -18.40
C VAL A 275 3.71 -1.57 -18.62
N THR A 276 2.83 -1.59 -19.63
CA THR A 276 1.96 -0.45 -20.00
C THR A 276 0.48 -0.74 -19.74
N LYS A 277 0.16 -1.92 -19.21
CA LYS A 277 -1.22 -2.33 -18.88
C LYS A 277 -1.34 -2.45 -17.39
N ALA A 278 -2.46 -2.01 -16.82
CA ALA A 278 -2.77 -2.23 -15.41
C ALA A 278 -3.01 -3.73 -15.12
N PRO A 279 -2.95 -4.17 -13.85
CA PRO A 279 -3.30 -5.54 -13.49
C PRO A 279 -4.70 -5.90 -14.01
N ARG A 280 -4.86 -7.04 -14.69
CA ARG A 280 -6.18 -7.55 -15.08
C ARG A 280 -6.69 -8.46 -13.99
N VAL A 281 -7.79 -8.08 -13.36
CA VAL A 281 -8.48 -8.88 -12.35
C VAL A 281 -9.70 -9.59 -12.94
N LYS A 282 -9.93 -10.82 -12.48
CA LYS A 282 -11.11 -11.64 -12.76
C LYS A 282 -11.68 -12.20 -11.46
N GLY A 283 -13.00 -12.24 -11.35
CA GLY A 283 -13.74 -12.84 -10.24
C GLY A 283 -14.55 -14.04 -10.68
N TYR A 284 -14.60 -15.07 -9.85
CA TYR A 284 -15.37 -16.29 -10.09
C TYR A 284 -16.26 -16.61 -8.89
N ASP A 285 -17.47 -17.11 -9.16
CA ASP A 285 -18.36 -17.62 -8.12
C ASP A 285 -17.92 -19.00 -7.61
N ALA A 286 -18.65 -19.55 -6.62
CA ALA A 286 -18.37 -20.86 -6.04
C ALA A 286 -18.50 -22.02 -7.05
N GLY A 287 -19.22 -21.83 -8.16
CA GLY A 287 -19.31 -22.79 -9.26
C GLY A 287 -18.16 -22.68 -10.27
N GLY A 288 -17.24 -21.73 -10.07
CA GLY A 288 -16.14 -21.44 -10.99
C GLY A 288 -16.57 -20.64 -12.22
N LYS A 289 -17.80 -20.11 -12.27
CA LYS A 289 -18.25 -19.26 -13.36
C LYS A 289 -17.64 -17.87 -13.20
N LEU A 290 -17.14 -17.31 -14.31
CA LEU A 290 -16.67 -15.93 -14.38
C LEU A 290 -17.83 -14.96 -14.11
N VAL A 291 -17.70 -14.13 -13.09
CA VAL A 291 -18.69 -13.11 -12.70
C VAL A 291 -18.18 -11.68 -12.86
N TYR A 292 -16.87 -11.51 -13.03
CA TYR A 292 -16.26 -10.21 -13.31
C TYR A 292 -14.96 -10.38 -14.10
N ASP A 293 -14.73 -9.48 -15.07
CA ASP A 293 -13.46 -9.33 -15.77
C ASP A 293 -13.20 -7.84 -16.03
N SER A 294 -12.13 -7.32 -15.45
CA SER A 294 -11.70 -5.93 -15.64
C SER A 294 -11.41 -5.54 -17.09
N ALA A 295 -11.14 -6.52 -17.97
CA ALA A 295 -11.00 -6.24 -19.41
C ALA A 295 -12.33 -5.83 -20.08
N GLU A 296 -13.46 -6.22 -19.50
CA GLU A 296 -14.80 -5.91 -19.99
C GLU A 296 -15.42 -4.70 -19.27
N ASP A 297 -14.80 -4.27 -18.17
CA ASP A 297 -15.21 -3.13 -17.36
C ASP A 297 -14.71 -1.81 -17.98
N LYS A 298 -15.65 -0.97 -18.43
CA LYS A 298 -15.36 0.33 -19.04
C LYS A 298 -14.97 1.40 -18.02
N ALA A 299 -15.30 1.21 -16.75
CA ALA A 299 -14.90 2.11 -15.68
C ALA A 299 -13.49 1.79 -15.14
N TYR A 300 -12.93 0.63 -15.51
CA TYR A 300 -11.60 0.22 -15.09
C TYR A 300 -10.51 0.83 -15.98
N GLU A 301 -9.49 1.42 -15.35
CA GLU A 301 -8.31 1.91 -16.05
C GLU A 301 -7.41 0.74 -16.46
N GLN A 302 -7.40 0.42 -17.75
CA GLN A 302 -6.69 -0.75 -18.28
C GLN A 302 -5.23 -0.48 -18.66
N THR A 303 -4.83 0.78 -18.75
CA THR A 303 -3.52 1.21 -19.23
C THR A 303 -2.78 2.00 -18.15
N LEU A 304 -1.47 1.83 -18.12
CA LEU A 304 -0.59 2.65 -17.30
C LEU A 304 0.01 3.78 -18.15
N PRO A 305 0.40 4.89 -17.52
CA PRO A 305 1.04 6.00 -18.21
C PRO A 305 2.44 5.71 -18.78
#